data_AF-A0A392MS01-F1
#
_entry.id   AF-A0A392MS01-F1
#
_cell.length_a   1.000
_cell.length_b   1.000
_cell.length_c   1.000
_cell.angle_alpha   90.00
_cell.angle_beta   90.00
_cell.angle_gamma   90.00
#
_symmetry.space_group_name_H-M   'P 1'
#
loop_
_entity.id
_entity.type
_entity.pdbx_description
1 polymer ?
#
loop_
_entity_poly.entity_id
_entity_poly.type
_entity_poly.pdbx_seq_one_letter_code
_entity_poly.pdbx_strand_id
1 'polypeptide(L)'
;MWIRLSDTEVLELKEDDVHRVYELPMAGKKIDTNLCSDGAIRRLRKELGLTGDYSPVVKVAELERILKTTEKPKTWVKGIICFIIHNILCPTNKGNVSLQYADILEDPAGVSSYNWCSHVLDYMKKGLQSPGVLNPLADFHFLMINYMDKMGKRSPFLTGKYKRPSLRDWDVKAANQELAKIHDIMGLENGLTAG
;
A
#
# COMPACT_ATOMS: atom_id res chain seq x y z
N MET A 1 -10.97 -9.67 -11.47
CA MET A 1 -11.86 -10.12 -10.36
C MET A 1 -13.19 -9.47 -10.58
N TRP A 2 -14.31 -10.16 -10.40
CA TRP A 2 -15.64 -9.58 -10.53
C TRP A 2 -16.31 -9.42 -9.18
N ILE A 3 -16.92 -8.26 -8.94
CA ILE A 3 -17.76 -8.01 -7.79
C ILE A 3 -19.17 -7.79 -8.29
N ARG A 4 -20.07 -8.65 -7.81
CA ARG A 4 -21.47 -8.60 -8.16
C ARG A 4 -22.13 -7.47 -7.39
N LEU A 5 -22.53 -6.43 -8.11
CA LEU A 5 -23.18 -5.24 -7.54
C LEU A 5 -24.70 -5.42 -7.49
N SER A 6 -25.25 -6.21 -8.41
CA SER A 6 -26.63 -6.67 -8.46
C SER A 6 -26.71 -8.02 -9.19
N ASP A 7 -27.89 -8.60 -9.31
CA ASP A 7 -28.07 -9.88 -10.03
C ASP A 7 -27.57 -9.83 -11.48
N THR A 8 -27.61 -8.64 -12.10
CA THR A 8 -27.24 -8.40 -13.50
C THR A 8 -25.95 -7.59 -13.66
N GLU A 9 -25.50 -6.87 -12.63
CA GLU A 9 -24.34 -5.99 -12.73
C GLU A 9 -23.13 -6.59 -12.02
N VAL A 10 -22.06 -6.75 -12.79
CA VAL A 10 -20.78 -7.27 -12.32
C VAL A 10 -19.68 -6.27 -12.67
N LEU A 11 -18.95 -5.80 -11.68
CA LEU A 11 -17.80 -4.92 -11.87
C LEU A 11 -16.52 -5.75 -11.87
N GLU A 12 -15.77 -5.68 -12.97
CA GLU A 12 -14.46 -6.29 -13.06
C GLU A 12 -13.36 -5.31 -12.59
N LEU A 13 -12.62 -5.68 -11.55
CA LEU A 13 -11.39 -4.98 -11.15
C LEU A 13 -10.16 -5.59 -11.82
N LYS A 14 -9.31 -4.70 -12.37
CA LYS A 14 -8.09 -4.97 -13.13
C LYS A 14 -6.89 -4.23 -12.53
N GLU A 15 -5.69 -4.62 -12.97
CA GLU A 15 -4.44 -3.99 -12.55
C GLU A 15 -4.36 -2.51 -12.97
N ASP A 16 -4.95 -2.16 -14.12
CA ASP A 16 -5.08 -0.79 -14.62
C ASP A 16 -5.82 0.13 -13.64
N ASP A 17 -6.84 -0.39 -12.96
CA ASP A 17 -7.59 0.38 -11.97
C ASP A 17 -6.73 0.74 -10.75
N VAL A 18 -5.87 -0.19 -10.32
CA VAL A 18 -4.90 0.05 -9.24
C VAL A 18 -3.84 1.05 -9.68
N HIS A 19 -3.30 0.89 -10.90
CA HIS A 19 -2.33 1.83 -11.46
C HIS A 19 -2.90 3.24 -11.55
N ARG A 20 -4.16 3.40 -11.98
CA ARG A 20 -4.80 4.71 -12.10
C ARG A 20 -4.91 5.47 -10.78
N VAL A 21 -5.02 4.76 -9.66
CA VAL A 21 -5.16 5.37 -8.33
C VAL A 21 -3.81 5.63 -7.67
N TYR A 22 -2.87 4.68 -7.75
CA TYR A 22 -1.61 4.72 -7.01
C TYR A 22 -0.38 5.00 -7.87
N GLU A 23 -0.52 5.02 -9.20
CA GLU A 23 0.57 5.14 -10.18
C GLU A 23 1.68 4.09 -9.98
N LEU A 24 1.33 2.91 -9.47
CA LEU A 24 2.26 1.82 -9.19
C LEU A 24 2.66 1.04 -10.47
N PRO A 25 3.83 0.39 -10.50
CA PRO A 25 4.22 -0.44 -11.65
C PRO A 25 3.26 -1.61 -11.89
N MET A 26 2.78 -1.73 -13.12
CA MET A 26 1.84 -2.77 -13.58
C MET A 26 2.53 -3.92 -14.34
N ALA A 27 3.79 -3.75 -14.74
CA ALA A 27 4.55 -4.77 -15.45
C ALA A 27 5.70 -5.29 -14.57
N GLY A 28 6.16 -6.51 -14.84
CA GLY A 28 7.35 -7.06 -14.22
C GLY A 28 7.11 -8.31 -13.38
N LYS A 29 8.02 -8.58 -12.45
CA LYS A 29 8.04 -9.81 -11.66
C LYS A 29 6.84 -9.86 -10.71
N LYS A 30 6.24 -11.05 -10.56
CA LYS A 30 5.22 -11.28 -9.55
C LYS A 30 5.84 -11.19 -8.16
N ILE A 31 5.15 -10.51 -7.25
CA ILE A 31 5.50 -10.49 -5.83
C ILE A 31 4.91 -11.74 -5.18
N ASP A 32 5.78 -12.55 -4.57
CA ASP A 32 5.36 -13.66 -3.71
C ASP A 32 6.04 -13.53 -2.35
N THR A 33 5.29 -13.07 -1.37
CA THR A 33 5.77 -12.86 0.00
C THR A 33 6.14 -14.16 0.71
N ASN A 34 5.73 -15.33 0.21
CA ASN A 34 6.11 -16.62 0.81
C ASN A 34 7.53 -17.06 0.41
N LEU A 35 8.10 -16.44 -0.61
CA LEU A 35 9.47 -16.72 -1.06
C LEU A 35 10.52 -15.89 -0.32
N CYS A 36 10.09 -14.98 0.57
CA CYS A 36 11.03 -14.15 1.32
C CYS A 36 11.84 -14.99 2.31
N SER A 37 13.16 -14.84 2.24
CA SER A 37 14.09 -15.57 3.07
C SER A 37 14.11 -15.06 4.51
N ASP A 38 14.17 -15.98 5.48
CA ASP A 38 14.39 -15.65 6.90
C ASP A 38 15.68 -14.81 7.09
N GLY A 39 16.68 -15.07 6.24
CA GLY A 39 17.94 -14.33 6.23
C GLY A 39 17.74 -12.83 5.93
N ALA A 40 16.95 -12.49 4.91
CA ALA A 40 16.65 -11.11 4.58
C ALA A 40 15.81 -10.43 5.66
N ILE A 41 14.84 -11.14 6.24
CA ILE A 41 14.05 -10.63 7.36
C ILE A 41 14.97 -10.30 8.55
N ARG A 42 15.90 -11.21 8.91
CA ARG A 42 16.88 -10.97 9.98
C ARG A 42 17.78 -9.77 9.69
N ARG A 43 18.25 -9.62 8.44
CA ARG A 43 19.06 -8.47 8.02
C ARG A 43 18.26 -7.17 8.16
N LEU A 44 17.05 -7.10 7.61
CA LEU A 44 16.19 -5.93 7.72
C LEU A 44 15.88 -5.57 9.18
N ARG A 45 15.58 -6.56 10.02
CA ARG A 45 15.38 -6.33 11.46
C ARG A 45 16.60 -5.72 12.12
N LYS A 46 17.79 -6.25 11.84
CA LYS A 46 19.06 -5.73 12.37
C LYS A 46 19.33 -4.31 11.88
N GLU A 47 19.07 -4.03 10.60
CA GLU A 47 19.20 -2.68 10.03
C GLU A 47 18.28 -1.69 10.74
N LEU A 48 17.02 -2.07 10.98
CA LEU A 48 16.02 -1.26 11.69
C LEU A 48 16.25 -1.17 13.21
N GLY A 49 17.28 -1.84 13.75
CA GLY A 49 17.54 -1.85 15.19
C GLY A 49 16.46 -2.57 16.01
N LEU A 50 15.70 -3.47 15.40
CA LEU A 50 14.66 -4.26 16.07
C LEU A 50 15.31 -5.32 16.96
N THR A 51 15.12 -5.20 18.27
CA THR A 51 15.65 -6.11 19.29
C THR A 51 14.62 -7.18 19.68
N GLY A 52 15.08 -8.38 20.06
CA GLY A 52 14.23 -9.47 20.56
C GLY A 52 14.16 -10.67 19.61
N ASP A 53 13.22 -11.57 19.89
CA ASP A 53 13.07 -12.82 19.17
C ASP A 53 12.75 -12.62 17.68
N TYR A 54 13.15 -13.60 16.88
CA TYR A 54 12.89 -13.60 15.45
C TYR A 54 11.37 -13.57 15.18
N SER A 55 10.93 -12.57 14.43
CA SER A 55 9.54 -12.46 13.97
C SER A 55 9.50 -11.83 12.58
N PRO A 56 8.68 -12.36 11.64
CA PRO A 56 8.47 -11.79 10.32
C PRO A 56 7.55 -10.55 10.33
N VAL A 57 7.16 -10.09 11.52
CA VAL A 57 6.34 -8.90 11.72
C VAL A 57 6.91 -7.99 12.80
N VAL A 58 6.50 -6.72 12.78
CA VAL A 58 6.82 -5.70 13.78
C VAL A 58 5.57 -4.89 14.13
N LYS A 59 5.43 -4.47 15.39
CA LYS A 59 4.28 -3.63 15.79
C LYS A 59 4.32 -2.28 15.06
N VAL A 60 3.17 -1.79 14.61
CA VAL A 60 3.06 -0.50 13.89
C VAL A 60 3.69 0.64 14.70
N ALA A 61 3.33 0.77 15.97
CA ALA A 61 3.85 1.82 16.86
C ALA A 61 5.38 1.72 17.08
N GLU A 62 5.92 0.50 17.09
CA GLU A 62 7.36 0.29 17.21
C GLU A 62 8.10 0.72 15.95
N LEU A 63 7.59 0.35 14.77
CA LEU A 63 8.17 0.77 13.49
C LEU A 63 8.07 2.27 13.30
N GLU A 64 6.94 2.91 13.66
CA GLU A 64 6.79 4.37 13.61
C GLU A 64 7.86 5.07 14.45
N ARG A 65 8.06 4.63 15.70
CA ARG A 65 9.09 5.17 16.59
C ARG A 65 10.49 5.02 16.00
N ILE A 66 10.79 3.88 15.36
CA ILE A 66 12.08 3.63 14.71
C ILE A 66 12.27 4.55 13.50
N LEU A 67 11.25 4.72 12.66
CA LEU A 67 11.33 5.57 11.48
C LEU A 67 11.58 7.04 11.85
N LYS A 68 11.01 7.52 12.96
CA LYS A 68 11.23 8.89 13.48
C LYS A 68 12.67 9.15 13.96
N THR A 69 13.44 8.10 14.26
CA THR A 69 14.82 8.23 14.76
C THR A 69 15.88 7.62 13.85
N THR A 70 15.49 7.00 12.74
CA THR A 70 16.42 6.35 11.82
C THR A 70 17.10 7.39 10.92
N GLU A 71 18.39 7.62 11.14
CA GLU A 71 19.18 8.56 10.33
C GLU A 71 19.73 7.94 9.03
N LYS A 72 19.82 6.62 8.95
CA LYS A 72 20.39 5.92 7.78
C LYS A 72 19.38 5.88 6.63
N PRO A 73 19.62 6.58 5.49
CA PRO A 73 18.58 6.75 4.46
C PRO A 73 18.10 5.44 3.85
N LYS A 74 19.02 4.51 3.54
CA LYS A 74 18.66 3.20 2.95
C LYS A 74 17.77 2.40 3.89
N THR A 75 18.12 2.32 5.16
CA THR A 75 17.35 1.60 6.19
C THR A 75 15.97 2.25 6.38
N TRP A 76 15.94 3.58 6.45
CA TRP A 76 14.69 4.34 6.56
C TRP A 76 13.76 4.05 5.37
N VAL A 77 14.28 4.07 4.14
CA VAL A 77 13.52 3.75 2.91
C VAL A 77 12.90 2.36 2.96
N LYS A 78 13.66 1.34 3.39
CA LYS A 78 13.09 -0.02 3.53
C LYS A 78 11.96 -0.06 4.55
N GLY A 79 12.15 0.60 5.69
CA GLY A 79 11.14 0.65 6.75
C GLY A 79 9.87 1.40 6.36
N ILE A 80 9.99 2.57 5.71
CA ILE A 80 8.83 3.36 5.28
C ILE A 80 8.05 2.64 4.17
N ILE A 81 8.72 1.90 3.27
CA ILE A 81 8.02 1.09 2.27
C ILE A 81 7.18 0.01 2.94
N CYS A 82 7.72 -0.72 3.92
CA CYS A 82 6.93 -1.68 4.71
C CYS A 82 5.73 -1.02 5.41
N PHE A 83 5.93 0.18 5.95
CA PHE A 83 4.87 0.97 6.60
C PHE A 83 3.77 1.41 5.62
N ILE A 84 4.15 1.90 4.43
CA ILE A 84 3.23 2.27 3.34
C ILE A 84 2.45 1.05 2.85
N ILE A 85 3.12 -0.10 2.66
CA ILE A 85 2.44 -1.33 2.27
C ILE A 85 1.40 -1.72 3.32
N HIS A 86 1.73 -1.62 4.60
CA HIS A 86 0.81 -1.99 5.68
C HIS A 86 -0.37 -1.03 5.89
N ASN A 87 -0.22 0.27 5.64
CA ASN A 87 -1.28 1.24 5.92
C ASN A 87 -2.08 1.64 4.67
N ILE A 88 -1.43 1.61 3.50
CA ILE A 88 -2.03 2.00 2.23
C ILE A 88 -2.22 0.76 1.37
N LEU A 89 -1.16 0.15 0.84
CA LEU A 89 -1.29 -0.74 -0.32
C LEU A 89 -1.96 -2.10 -0.02
N CYS A 90 -1.70 -2.67 1.14
CA CYS A 90 -2.20 -3.97 1.58
C CYS A 90 -2.63 -3.87 3.05
N PRO A 91 -3.66 -3.06 3.34
CA PRO A 91 -3.87 -2.57 4.68
C PRO A 91 -4.39 -3.67 5.60
N THR A 92 -3.85 -3.77 6.81
CA THR A 92 -4.25 -4.81 7.77
C THR A 92 -4.63 -4.20 9.13
N ASN A 93 -5.66 -4.75 9.74
CA ASN A 93 -6.13 -4.41 11.09
C ASN A 93 -5.36 -5.11 12.24
N LYS A 94 -4.28 -5.85 11.93
CA LYS A 94 -3.56 -6.68 12.91
C LYS A 94 -2.54 -5.90 13.75
N GLY A 95 -2.42 -4.58 13.59
CA GLY A 95 -1.47 -3.73 14.33
C GLY A 95 0.01 -4.11 14.12
N ASN A 96 0.29 -4.93 13.11
CA ASN A 96 1.60 -5.51 12.85
C ASN A 96 1.95 -5.36 11.36
N VAL A 97 3.09 -4.74 11.09
CA VAL A 97 3.67 -4.57 9.75
C VAL A 97 4.44 -5.83 9.36
N SER A 98 4.19 -6.32 8.15
CA SER A 98 4.90 -7.48 7.59
C SER A 98 6.28 -7.07 7.08
N LEU A 99 7.31 -7.85 7.43
CA LEU A 99 8.67 -7.71 6.92
C LEU A 99 8.95 -8.67 5.74
N GLN A 100 7.94 -9.36 5.23
CA GLN A 100 8.05 -10.34 4.13
C GLN A 100 8.40 -9.72 2.76
N TYR A 101 8.67 -8.42 2.71
CA TYR A 101 9.19 -7.72 1.53
C TYR A 101 10.71 -7.54 1.59
N ALA A 102 11.38 -8.07 2.62
CA ALA A 102 12.80 -7.79 2.87
C ALA A 102 13.71 -8.11 1.66
N ASP A 103 13.51 -9.26 1.00
CA ASP A 103 14.28 -9.62 -0.21
C ASP A 103 14.09 -8.61 -1.35
N ILE A 104 12.84 -8.17 -1.59
CA ILE A 104 12.53 -7.18 -2.62
C ILE A 104 13.21 -5.84 -2.30
N LEU A 105 13.32 -5.51 -1.01
CA LEU A 105 13.89 -4.27 -0.52
C LEU A 105 15.43 -4.29 -0.43
N GLU A 106 16.09 -5.42 -0.70
CA GLU A 106 17.56 -5.47 -0.76
C GLU A 106 18.12 -4.68 -1.95
N ASP A 107 17.36 -4.63 -3.04
CA ASP A 107 17.64 -3.80 -4.21
C ASP A 107 16.53 -2.74 -4.39
N PRO A 108 16.68 -1.54 -3.80
CA PRO A 108 15.73 -0.45 -3.97
C PRO A 108 15.50 -0.03 -5.42
N ALA A 109 16.51 -0.18 -6.31
CA ALA A 109 16.34 0.10 -7.73
C ALA A 109 15.52 -0.99 -8.43
N GLY A 110 15.61 -2.22 -7.93
CA GLY A 110 14.80 -3.36 -8.36
C GLY A 110 13.34 -3.31 -7.90
N VAL A 111 12.98 -2.48 -6.91
CA VAL A 111 11.59 -2.37 -6.40
C VAL A 111 10.60 -2.04 -7.51
N SER A 112 10.95 -1.17 -8.46
CA SER A 112 10.07 -0.80 -9.58
C SER A 112 9.94 -1.89 -10.66
N SER A 113 10.73 -2.96 -10.59
CA SER A 113 10.69 -4.09 -11.53
C SER A 113 9.62 -5.14 -11.20
N TYR A 114 8.87 -4.94 -10.12
CA TYR A 114 7.80 -5.83 -9.67
C TYR A 114 6.42 -5.28 -10.05
N ASN A 115 5.50 -6.18 -10.38
CA ASN A 115 4.10 -5.83 -10.63
C ASN A 115 3.35 -5.62 -9.31
N TRP A 116 3.42 -4.40 -8.79
CA TRP A 116 2.76 -3.97 -7.56
C TRP A 116 1.24 -3.90 -7.71
N CYS A 117 0.73 -3.55 -8.91
CA CYS A 117 -0.71 -3.49 -9.17
C CYS A 117 -1.37 -4.87 -8.99
N SER A 118 -0.77 -5.91 -9.56
CA SER A 118 -1.23 -7.29 -9.40
C SER A 118 -1.20 -7.75 -7.95
N HIS A 119 -0.14 -7.40 -7.22
CA HIS A 119 0.01 -7.74 -5.81
C HIS A 119 -1.08 -7.13 -4.91
N VAL A 120 -1.35 -5.83 -5.07
CA VAL A 120 -2.44 -5.15 -4.35
C VAL A 120 -3.79 -5.75 -4.73
N LEU A 121 -4.01 -6.02 -6.02
CA LEU A 121 -5.26 -6.63 -6.49
C LEU A 121 -5.47 -8.03 -5.91
N ASP A 122 -4.43 -8.85 -5.84
CA ASP A 122 -4.47 -10.17 -5.23
C ASP A 122 -4.68 -10.11 -3.71
N TYR A 123 -4.12 -9.11 -3.03
CA TYR A 123 -4.40 -8.85 -1.63
C TYR A 123 -5.89 -8.52 -1.40
N MET A 124 -6.44 -7.59 -2.19
CA MET A 124 -7.86 -7.20 -2.12
C MET A 124 -8.79 -8.39 -2.38
N LYS A 125 -8.50 -9.23 -3.39
CA LYS A 125 -9.24 -10.47 -3.68
C LYS A 125 -9.35 -11.36 -2.44
N LYS A 126 -8.21 -11.63 -1.79
CA LYS A 126 -8.17 -12.50 -0.59
C LYS A 126 -8.98 -11.93 0.56
N GLY A 127 -8.93 -10.61 0.77
CA GLY A 127 -9.71 -9.93 1.80
C GLY A 127 -11.22 -10.07 1.58
N LEU A 128 -11.70 -9.75 0.36
CA LEU A 128 -13.12 -9.79 0.01
C LEU A 128 -13.69 -11.22 -0.01
N GLN A 129 -12.88 -12.22 -0.36
CA GLN A 129 -13.29 -13.63 -0.42
C GLN A 129 -13.25 -14.33 0.97
N SER A 130 -12.82 -13.63 2.02
CA SER A 130 -12.70 -14.18 3.37
C SER A 130 -13.79 -13.63 4.30
N PRO A 131 -15.03 -14.17 4.28
CA PRO A 131 -16.20 -13.61 4.97
C PRO A 131 -16.12 -13.56 6.51
N GLY A 132 -15.04 -14.06 7.13
CA GLY A 132 -14.79 -13.98 8.58
C GLY A 132 -13.74 -12.95 9.00
N VAL A 133 -13.08 -12.28 8.06
CA VAL A 133 -12.06 -11.26 8.33
C VAL A 133 -12.56 -9.96 7.73
N LEU A 134 -13.35 -9.21 8.52
CA LEU A 134 -13.60 -7.79 8.23
C LEU A 134 -12.24 -7.12 8.03
N ASN A 135 -11.88 -6.81 6.79
CA ASN A 135 -10.76 -5.93 6.49
C ASN A 135 -11.32 -4.63 5.89
N PRO A 136 -11.92 -3.77 6.74
CA PRO A 136 -12.61 -2.54 6.30
C PRO A 136 -11.71 -1.58 5.50
N LEU A 137 -10.38 -1.78 5.52
CA LEU A 137 -9.43 -0.98 4.76
C LEU A 137 -9.21 -1.50 3.33
N ALA A 138 -9.35 -2.81 3.10
CA ALA A 138 -9.42 -3.39 1.75
C ALA A 138 -10.75 -3.00 1.07
N ASP A 139 -11.84 -2.94 1.85
CA ASP A 139 -13.14 -2.42 1.41
C ASP A 139 -13.06 -0.95 1.01
N PHE A 140 -12.22 -0.15 1.68
CA PHE A 140 -11.97 1.26 1.36
C PHE A 140 -11.23 1.46 0.03
N HIS A 141 -10.18 0.67 -0.23
CA HIS A 141 -9.45 0.71 -1.50
C HIS A 141 -10.34 0.23 -2.66
N PHE A 142 -11.14 -0.80 -2.40
CA PHE A 142 -12.17 -1.26 -3.30
C PHE A 142 -13.20 -0.15 -3.61
N LEU A 143 -13.72 0.55 -2.59
CA LEU A 143 -14.65 1.67 -2.78
C LEU A 143 -13.99 2.83 -3.53
N MET A 144 -12.72 3.17 -3.27
CA MET A 144 -11.98 4.18 -4.01
C MET A 144 -11.86 3.84 -5.49
N ILE A 145 -11.42 2.63 -5.82
CA ILE A 145 -11.26 2.16 -7.19
C ILE A 145 -12.62 2.13 -7.92
N ASN A 146 -13.64 1.61 -7.25
CA ASN A 146 -14.99 1.44 -7.79
C ASN A 146 -15.70 2.79 -7.99
N TYR A 147 -15.53 3.74 -7.05
CA TYR A 147 -16.03 5.10 -7.18
C TYR A 147 -15.35 5.87 -8.31
N MET A 148 -14.04 5.66 -8.53
CA MET A 148 -13.27 6.29 -9.60
C MET A 148 -13.70 5.83 -11.01
N ASP A 149 -14.01 4.54 -11.20
CA ASP A 149 -14.54 4.05 -12.49
C ASP A 149 -16.00 4.50 -12.73
N LYS A 150 -16.84 4.50 -11.69
CA LYS A 150 -18.26 4.88 -11.82
C LYS A 150 -18.49 6.40 -11.91
N MET A 151 -17.72 7.23 -11.20
CA MET A 151 -17.82 8.69 -11.26
C MET A 151 -17.01 9.29 -12.41
N GLY A 152 -15.95 8.63 -12.88
CA GLY A 152 -15.22 9.05 -14.09
C GLY A 152 -16.10 9.10 -15.35
N LYS A 153 -17.11 8.23 -15.44
CA LYS A 153 -18.06 8.16 -16.57
C LYS A 153 -19.26 9.11 -16.43
N ARG A 154 -19.58 9.58 -15.22
CA ARG A 154 -20.80 10.39 -14.92
C ARG A 154 -20.51 11.80 -14.40
N SER A 155 -19.27 12.11 -14.02
CA SER A 155 -18.91 13.42 -13.48
C SER A 155 -18.55 14.40 -14.61
N PRO A 156 -19.31 15.50 -14.80
CA PRO A 156 -18.94 16.56 -15.72
C PRO A 156 -17.65 17.30 -15.31
N PHE A 157 -17.11 17.02 -14.12
CA PHE A 157 -15.84 17.55 -13.63
C PHE A 157 -14.62 16.71 -14.04
N LEU A 158 -14.81 15.54 -14.65
CA LEU A 158 -13.70 14.64 -15.05
C LEU A 158 -13.60 14.48 -16.58
N THR A 159 -14.38 15.25 -17.33
CA THR A 159 -14.31 15.25 -18.80
C THR A 159 -13.18 16.18 -19.27
N GLY A 160 -12.12 15.57 -19.79
CA GLY A 160 -11.16 16.11 -20.76
C GLY A 160 -10.21 17.24 -20.31
N LYS A 161 -10.57 18.06 -19.31
CA LYS A 161 -9.80 19.26 -18.94
C LYS A 161 -9.33 19.30 -17.50
N TYR A 162 -9.88 18.47 -16.62
CA TYR A 162 -9.50 18.37 -15.20
C TYR A 162 -8.73 17.08 -14.94
N LYS A 163 -7.63 17.25 -14.19
CA LYS A 163 -6.60 16.25 -13.90
C LYS A 163 -7.18 14.97 -13.29
N ARG A 164 -6.47 13.87 -13.59
CA ARG A 164 -6.61 12.54 -12.97
C ARG A 164 -6.85 12.71 -11.46
N PRO A 165 -7.93 12.16 -10.88
CA PRO A 165 -8.11 12.24 -9.44
C PRO A 165 -7.01 11.42 -8.76
N SER A 166 -6.31 12.05 -7.84
CA SER A 166 -5.24 11.46 -7.02
C SER A 166 -5.74 11.28 -5.59
N LEU A 167 -5.08 10.45 -4.80
CA LEU A 167 -5.35 10.32 -3.35
C LEU A 167 -5.39 11.67 -2.61
N ARG A 168 -4.70 12.70 -3.11
CA ARG A 168 -4.66 14.04 -2.52
C ARG A 168 -5.97 14.79 -2.62
N ASP A 169 -6.87 14.35 -3.51
CA ASP A 169 -8.14 15.02 -3.79
C ASP A 169 -9.30 14.51 -2.90
N TRP A 170 -9.02 13.64 -1.92
CA TRP A 170 -10.03 12.95 -1.11
C TRP A 170 -10.04 13.41 0.36
N ASP A 171 -11.22 13.75 0.87
CA ASP A 171 -11.45 14.08 2.29
C ASP A 171 -12.06 12.90 3.07
N VAL A 172 -11.29 11.84 3.33
CA VAL A 172 -11.74 10.71 4.15
C VAL A 172 -10.94 10.66 5.44
N LYS A 173 -11.60 10.94 6.58
CA LYS A 173 -10.97 11.10 7.90
C LYS A 173 -9.94 10.02 8.28
N ALA A 174 -10.23 8.73 8.06
CA ALA A 174 -9.31 7.64 8.42
C ALA A 174 -8.11 7.52 7.48
N ALA A 175 -8.34 7.61 6.16
CA ALA A 175 -7.26 7.64 5.18
C ALA A 175 -6.39 8.89 5.35
N ASN A 176 -7.00 10.03 5.65
CA ASN A 176 -6.33 11.30 5.94
C ASN A 176 -5.49 11.22 7.21
N GLN A 177 -5.92 10.47 8.24
CA GLN A 177 -5.11 10.24 9.43
C GLN A 177 -3.87 9.39 9.13
N GLU A 178 -4.00 8.30 8.36
CA GLU A 178 -2.85 7.46 7.99
C GLU A 178 -1.91 8.17 6.99
N LEU A 179 -2.46 8.91 6.04
CA LEU A 179 -1.69 9.79 5.15
C LEU A 179 -0.98 10.89 5.92
N ALA A 180 -1.64 11.53 6.89
CA ALA A 180 -1.03 12.54 7.74
C ALA A 180 0.11 11.94 8.59
N LYS A 181 -0.04 10.72 9.11
CA LYS A 181 1.06 10.03 9.81
C LYS A 181 2.23 9.76 8.87
N ILE A 182 1.98 9.34 7.63
CA ILE A 182 3.04 9.15 6.63
C ILE A 182 3.71 10.49 6.33
N HIS A 183 2.95 11.56 6.13
CA HIS A 183 3.51 12.90 5.91
C HIS A 183 4.34 13.39 7.10
N ASP A 184 3.88 13.19 8.33
CA ASP A 184 4.61 13.48 9.58
C ASP A 184 5.93 12.73 9.63
N ILE A 185 5.91 11.41 9.40
CA ILE A 185 7.12 10.57 9.36
C ILE A 185 8.08 11.02 8.25
N MET A 186 7.55 11.46 7.10
CA MET A 186 8.35 11.92 5.96
C MET A 186 8.79 13.39 6.07
N GLY A 187 8.34 14.14 7.09
CA GLY A 187 8.60 15.58 7.20
C GLY A 187 7.97 16.40 6.07
N LEU A 188 6.89 15.91 5.47
CA LEU A 188 6.19 16.53 4.33
C LEU A 188 5.10 17.51 4.78
N GLU A 189 5.39 18.38 5.76
CA GLU A 189 4.42 19.35 6.31
C GLU A 189 3.82 20.30 5.25
N ASN A 190 4.43 20.41 4.07
CA ASN A 190 4.00 21.28 2.96
C ASN A 190 3.71 20.54 1.64
N GLY A 191 3.52 19.22 1.68
CA GLY A 191 3.27 18.41 0.48
C GLY A 191 4.51 18.21 -0.40
N LEU A 192 4.43 17.22 -1.29
CA LEU A 192 5.44 16.94 -2.30
C LEU A 192 5.48 18.08 -3.33
N THR A 193 6.29 19.11 -3.08
CA THR A 193 6.70 20.05 -4.11
C THR A 193 7.68 19.31 -5.02
N ALA A 194 7.25 19.03 -6.25
CA ALA A 194 8.15 18.61 -7.29
C ALA A 194 9.19 19.72 -7.51
N GLY A 195 10.46 19.40 -7.22
CA GLY A 195 11.61 20.13 -7.74
C GLY A 195 12.02 19.53 -9.07
#